data_AF-A0A0F4YLK7-F1
#
_entry.id   AF-A0A0F4YLK7-F1
#
_cell.length_a   1.000
_cell.length_b   1.000
_cell.length_c   1.000
_cell.angle_alpha   90.00
_cell.angle_beta   90.00
_cell.angle_gamma   90.00
#
_symmetry.space_group_name_H-M   'P 1'
#
loop_
_entity.id
_entity.type
_entity.pdbx_description
1 polymer ?
#
loop_
_entity_poly.entity_id
_entity_poly.type
_entity_poly.pdbx_seq_one_letter_code
_entity_poly.pdbx_strand_id
1 'polypeptide(L)'
;KPMSQEEIRRLRQLLEEADRRLAEEQRRFAEEQRRREEADRRLAEEQQRREEADRRLAEEQRRREETERRTIKELNTLPDLLDGCHKLSLAISIETKATLTTKGDPVNPVNRIYPRRVLHWHEFPNMQQKIWDEFIAEPAFTSQRLFPSPHQLDYVRSRIKRSTQ
;
A
#
# COMPACT_ATOMS: atom_id res chain seq x y z
N LYS A 1 -34.32 4.96 90.34
CA LYS A 1 -35.12 3.92 89.66
C LYS A 1 -34.17 3.15 88.75
N PRO A 2 -33.84 1.88 89.03
CA PRO A 2 -33.05 1.09 88.08
C PRO A 2 -33.92 0.79 86.86
N MET A 3 -33.34 0.83 85.66
CA MET A 3 -34.01 0.41 84.42
C MET A 3 -34.47 -1.05 84.53
N SER A 4 -35.63 -1.36 83.96
CA SER A 4 -36.15 -2.73 83.88
C SER A 4 -35.25 -3.59 82.98
N GLN A 5 -35.03 -4.87 83.32
CA GLN A 5 -34.28 -5.81 82.48
C GLN A 5 -34.83 -5.91 81.05
N GLU A 6 -36.15 -5.70 80.89
CA GLU A 6 -36.83 -5.72 79.60
C GLU A 6 -36.42 -4.52 78.72
N GLU A 7 -36.19 -3.34 79.33
CA GLU A 7 -35.72 -2.14 78.63
C GLU A 7 -34.28 -2.31 78.17
N ILE A 8 -33.43 -2.92 78.99
CA ILE A 8 -32.03 -3.25 78.62
C ILE A 8 -32.00 -4.23 77.43
N ARG A 9 -32.89 -5.21 77.40
CA ARG A 9 -32.99 -6.18 76.30
C ARG A 9 -33.43 -5.54 74.98
N ARG A 10 -34.43 -4.65 75.02
CA ARG A 10 -34.87 -3.88 73.86
C ARG A 10 -33.79 -2.94 73.33
N LEU A 11 -33.06 -2.26 74.22
CA LEU A 11 -31.96 -1.39 73.84
C LEU A 11 -30.83 -2.16 73.15
N ARG A 12 -30.52 -3.38 73.60
CA ARG A 12 -29.54 -4.26 72.93
C ARG A 12 -29.99 -4.68 71.54
N GLN A 13 -31.26 -5.08 71.37
CA GLN A 13 -31.81 -5.42 70.06
C GLN A 13 -31.77 -4.23 69.09
N LEU A 14 -32.12 -3.03 69.55
CA LEU A 14 -32.06 -1.82 68.73
C LEU A 14 -30.62 -1.47 68.31
N LEU A 15 -29.64 -1.68 69.21
CA LEU A 15 -28.23 -1.47 68.90
C LEU A 15 -27.75 -2.46 67.83
N GLU A 16 -28.10 -3.74 67.96
CA GLU A 16 -27.72 -4.80 67.02
C GLU A 16 -28.37 -4.60 65.64
N GLU A 17 -29.62 -4.13 65.59
CA GLU A 17 -30.26 -3.73 64.33
C GLU A 17 -29.62 -2.50 63.68
N ALA A 18 -29.21 -1.50 64.49
CA ALA A 18 -28.50 -0.33 64.00
C ALA A 18 -27.12 -0.69 63.44
N ASP A 19 -26.38 -1.55 64.13
CA ASP A 19 -25.08 -2.06 63.68
C ASP A 19 -25.22 -2.86 62.38
N ARG A 20 -26.26 -3.69 62.26
CA ARG A 20 -26.55 -4.43 61.02
C ARG A 20 -26.84 -3.51 59.84
N ARG A 21 -27.65 -2.46 60.06
CA ARG A 21 -27.94 -1.45 59.02
C ARG A 21 -26.69 -0.71 58.58
N LEU A 22 -25.84 -0.31 59.53
CA LEU A 22 -24.58 0.37 59.22
C LEU A 22 -23.64 -0.53 58.41
N ALA A 23 -23.54 -1.82 58.77
CA ALA A 23 -22.74 -2.79 58.04
C ALA A 23 -23.28 -3.04 56.62
N GLU A 24 -24.60 -3.08 56.43
CA GLU A 24 -25.24 -3.20 55.11
C GLU A 24 -24.99 -1.97 54.24
N GLU A 25 -25.07 -0.76 54.79
CA GLU A 25 -24.76 0.49 54.08
C GLU A 25 -23.27 0.57 53.68
N GLN A 26 -22.37 0.20 54.58
CA GLN A 26 -20.93 0.13 54.28
C GLN A 26 -20.63 -0.86 53.15
N ARG A 27 -21.30 -2.02 53.14
CA ARG A 27 -21.17 -3.00 52.05
C ARG A 27 -21.67 -2.46 50.72
N ARG A 28 -22.83 -1.78 50.71
CA ARG A 28 -23.38 -1.16 49.49
C ARG A 28 -22.44 -0.09 48.94
N PHE A 29 -21.90 0.76 49.81
CA PHE A 29 -20.95 1.79 49.39
C PHE A 29 -19.68 1.16 48.81
N ALA A 30 -19.11 0.13 49.46
CA ALA A 30 -17.94 -0.57 48.96
C ALA A 30 -18.19 -1.27 47.60
N GLU A 31 -19.37 -1.85 47.40
CA GLU A 31 -19.75 -2.44 46.11
C GLU A 31 -19.88 -1.37 45.02
N GLU A 32 -20.48 -0.22 45.34
CA GLU A 32 -20.61 0.88 44.39
C GLU A 32 -19.25 1.46 43.98
N GLN A 33 -18.32 1.62 44.94
CA GLN A 33 -16.94 2.02 44.64
C GLN A 33 -16.25 1.03 43.70
N ARG A 34 -16.35 -0.28 43.98
CA ARG A 34 -15.78 -1.31 43.10
C ARG A 34 -16.37 -1.26 41.69
N ARG A 35 -17.68 -1.03 41.55
CA ARG A 35 -18.32 -0.91 40.24
C ARG A 35 -17.81 0.30 39.46
N ARG A 36 -17.58 1.43 40.13
CA ARG A 36 -16.99 2.63 39.51
C ARG A 36 -15.56 2.38 39.05
N GLU A 37 -14.72 1.80 39.91
CA GLU A 37 -13.35 1.44 39.57
C GLU A 37 -13.28 0.47 38.38
N GLU A 38 -14.17 -0.51 38.31
CA GLU A 38 -14.23 -1.45 37.18
C GLU A 38 -14.69 -0.76 35.89
N ALA A 39 -15.66 0.16 35.97
CA ALA A 39 -16.10 0.95 34.83
C ALA A 39 -14.99 1.85 34.29
N ASP A 40 -14.27 2.54 35.18
CA ASP A 40 -13.14 3.39 34.82
C ASP A 40 -12.01 2.58 34.18
N ARG A 41 -11.72 1.39 34.72
CA ARG A 41 -10.73 0.48 34.15
C ARG A 41 -11.12 0.02 32.74
N ARG A 42 -12.39 -0.35 32.52
CA ARG A 42 -12.89 -0.75 31.19
C ARG A 42 -12.76 0.40 30.18
N LEU A 43 -13.08 1.63 30.59
CA LEU A 43 -12.94 2.80 29.73
C LEU A 43 -11.47 3.06 29.37
N ALA A 44 -10.56 2.94 30.33
CA ALA A 44 -9.12 3.08 30.10
C ALA A 44 -8.58 2.00 29.14
N GLU A 45 -9.01 0.75 29.31
CA GLU A 45 -8.63 -0.36 28.41
C GLU A 45 -9.19 -0.15 26.99
N GLU A 46 -10.41 0.36 26.85
CA GLU A 46 -10.97 0.70 25.53
C GLU A 46 -10.21 1.84 24.87
N GLN A 47 -9.86 2.87 25.63
CA GLN A 47 -9.08 4.00 25.13
C GLN A 47 -7.69 3.54 24.65
N GLN A 48 -7.00 2.71 25.43
CA GLN A 48 -5.70 2.14 25.02
C GLN A 48 -5.82 1.29 23.75
N ARG A 49 -6.90 0.50 23.61
CA ARG A 49 -7.13 -0.29 22.39
C ARG A 49 -7.33 0.60 21.16
N ARG A 50 -8.05 1.71 21.30
CA ARG A 50 -8.24 2.69 20.22
C ARG A 50 -6.90 3.33 19.82
N GLU A 51 -6.13 3.78 20.80
CA GLU A 51 -4.80 4.37 20.56
C GLU A 51 -3.84 3.38 19.89
N GLU A 52 -3.86 2.11 20.29
CA GLU A 52 -3.04 1.08 19.65
C GLU A 52 -3.51 0.81 18.20
N ALA A 53 -4.81 0.78 17.95
CA ALA A 53 -5.35 0.61 16.60
C ALA A 53 -4.96 1.78 15.69
N ASP A 54 -5.07 3.02 16.18
CA ASP A 54 -4.67 4.22 15.45
C ASP A 54 -3.16 4.22 15.16
N ARG A 55 -2.34 3.81 16.14
CA ARG A 55 -0.89 3.68 15.94
C ARG A 55 -0.56 2.66 14.86
N ARG A 56 -1.22 1.50 14.85
CA ARG A 56 -1.03 0.46 13.83
C ARG A 56 -1.42 0.96 12.45
N LEU A 57 -2.54 1.69 12.33
CA LEU A 57 -2.98 2.28 11.07
C LEU A 57 -1.97 3.31 10.54
N ALA A 58 -1.47 4.19 11.41
CA ALA A 58 -0.47 5.18 11.05
C ALA A 58 0.86 4.54 10.61
N GLU A 59 1.29 3.47 11.29
CA GLU A 59 2.49 2.72 10.90
C GLU A 59 2.31 2.03 9.54
N GLU A 60 1.15 1.45 9.29
CA GLU A 60 0.85 0.85 7.98
C GLU A 60 0.85 1.90 6.86
N GLN A 61 0.24 3.07 7.10
CA GLN A 61 0.26 4.18 6.15
C GLN A 61 1.70 4.63 5.86
N ARG A 62 2.53 4.82 6.89
CA ARG A 62 3.95 5.16 6.69
C ARG A 62 4.69 4.11 5.88
N ARG A 63 4.45 2.82 6.15
CA ARG A 63 5.06 1.74 5.38
C ARG A 63 4.63 1.77 3.92
N ARG A 64 3.35 2.02 3.64
CA ARG A 64 2.82 2.16 2.27
C ARG A 64 3.45 3.35 1.54
N GLU A 65 3.48 4.52 2.17
CA GLU A 65 4.13 5.71 1.62
C GLU A 65 5.62 5.49 1.35
N GLU A 66 6.33 4.79 2.24
CA GLU A 66 7.73 4.47 2.03
C GLU A 66 7.92 3.52 0.84
N THR A 67 7.08 2.49 0.71
CA THR A 67 7.14 1.58 -0.44
C THR A 67 6.83 2.30 -1.75
N GLU A 68 5.85 3.20 -1.75
CA GLU A 68 5.49 4.02 -2.92
C GLU A 68 6.64 4.95 -3.31
N ARG A 69 7.23 5.65 -2.34
CA ARG A 69 8.41 6.51 -2.56
C ARG A 69 9.59 5.73 -3.11
N ARG A 70 9.86 4.53 -2.60
CA ARG A 70 10.92 3.64 -3.12
C ARG A 70 10.61 3.23 -4.56
N THR A 71 9.37 2.85 -4.85
CA THR A 71 8.93 2.46 -6.19
C THR A 71 9.12 3.61 -7.19
N ILE A 72 8.67 4.82 -6.83
CA ILE A 72 8.84 6.02 -7.68
C ILE A 72 10.32 6.35 -7.90
N LYS A 73 11.16 6.17 -6.87
CA LYS A 73 12.61 6.39 -7.00
C LYS A 73 13.27 5.41 -7.98
N GLU A 74 12.75 4.19 -8.08
CA GLU A 74 13.23 3.16 -9.00
C GLU A 74 12.75 3.35 -10.45
N LEU A 75 11.77 4.23 -10.70
CA LEU A 75 11.30 4.54 -12.04
C LEU A 75 12.33 5.36 -12.83
N ASN A 76 12.33 5.15 -14.15
CA ASN A 76 13.20 5.86 -15.09
C ASN A 76 12.62 7.23 -15.46
N THR A 77 13.50 8.15 -15.83
CA THR A 77 13.14 9.35 -16.58
C THR A 77 12.98 9.02 -18.07
N LEU A 78 12.41 9.92 -18.87
CA LEU A 78 12.26 9.68 -20.31
C LEU A 78 13.62 9.42 -20.99
N PRO A 79 14.68 10.23 -20.77
CA PRO A 79 16.00 9.95 -21.35
C PRO A 79 16.58 8.58 -20.94
N ASP A 80 16.46 8.21 -19.66
CA ASP A 80 16.97 6.92 -19.17
C ASP A 80 16.25 5.73 -19.81
N LEU A 81 14.93 5.85 -19.99
CA LEU A 81 14.14 4.85 -20.72
C LEU A 81 14.61 4.72 -22.16
N LEU A 82 14.80 5.85 -22.86
CA LEU A 82 15.22 5.86 -24.27
C LEU A 82 16.60 5.24 -24.45
N ASP A 83 17.54 5.53 -23.55
CA ASP A 83 18.86 4.90 -23.53
C ASP A 83 18.75 3.37 -23.30
N GLY A 84 17.91 2.94 -22.36
CA GLY A 84 17.61 1.53 -22.13
C GLY A 84 17.00 0.84 -23.37
N CYS A 85 16.02 1.48 -24.02
CA CYS A 85 15.42 1.00 -25.26
C CYS A 85 16.43 0.95 -26.41
N HIS A 86 17.34 1.92 -26.51
CA HIS A 86 18.41 1.92 -27.51
C HIS A 86 19.36 0.73 -27.29
N LYS A 87 19.80 0.50 -26.04
CA LYS A 87 20.61 -0.68 -25.66
C LYS A 87 19.89 -2.00 -25.93
N LEU A 88 18.57 -2.03 -25.82
CA LEU A 88 17.74 -3.19 -26.14
C LEU A 88 17.68 -3.43 -27.65
N SER A 89 17.41 -2.39 -28.43
CA SER A 89 17.39 -2.43 -29.90
C SER A 89 18.71 -2.92 -30.46
N LEU A 90 19.84 -2.41 -29.94
CA LEU A 90 21.18 -2.88 -30.30
C LEU A 90 21.45 -4.34 -29.90
N ALA A 91 20.74 -4.88 -28.91
CA ALA A 91 20.87 -6.26 -28.50
C ALA A 91 20.05 -7.23 -29.38
N ILE A 92 19.14 -6.72 -30.21
CA ILE A 92 18.39 -7.54 -31.18
C ILE A 92 19.32 -7.86 -32.35
N SER A 93 19.63 -9.14 -32.52
CA SER A 93 20.35 -9.64 -33.68
C SER A 93 19.36 -9.97 -34.81
N ILE A 94 19.67 -9.52 -36.03
CA ILE A 94 18.88 -9.90 -37.21
C ILE A 94 19.34 -11.30 -37.62
N GLU A 95 18.43 -12.28 -37.53
CA GLU A 95 18.67 -13.64 -38.01
C GLU A 95 18.70 -13.67 -39.54
N THR A 96 19.90 -13.76 -40.11
CA THR A 96 20.12 -13.84 -41.57
C THR A 96 20.18 -15.27 -42.09
N LYS A 97 20.25 -16.26 -41.19
CA LYS A 97 20.29 -17.68 -41.55
C LYS A 97 18.91 -18.14 -41.99
N ALA A 98 18.74 -18.38 -43.29
CA ALA A 98 17.50 -18.86 -43.90
C ALA A 98 16.94 -20.17 -43.28
N THR A 99 17.76 -20.92 -42.54
CA THR A 99 17.36 -22.13 -41.81
C THR A 99 16.65 -21.85 -40.48
N LEU A 100 16.87 -20.67 -39.89
CA LEU A 100 16.31 -20.23 -38.60
C LEU A 100 15.22 -19.16 -38.79
N THR A 101 15.09 -18.61 -39.99
CA THR A 101 14.00 -17.69 -40.34
C THR A 101 12.73 -18.47 -40.61
N THR A 102 11.58 -17.83 -40.41
CA THR A 102 10.26 -18.38 -40.75
C THR A 102 10.26 -18.85 -42.20
N LYS A 103 10.20 -20.17 -42.40
CA LYS A 103 10.10 -20.77 -43.73
C LYS A 103 8.65 -20.82 -44.15
N GLY A 104 8.32 -20.14 -45.23
CA GLY A 104 7.01 -20.15 -45.84
C GLY A 104 7.03 -19.17 -47.00
N ASP A 105 6.49 -19.59 -48.14
CA ASP A 105 6.14 -18.64 -49.19
C ASP A 105 5.18 -17.62 -48.54
N PRO A 106 5.43 -16.29 -48.59
CA PRO A 106 4.52 -15.32 -48.02
C PRO A 106 3.13 -15.60 -48.58
N VAL A 107 2.26 -16.14 -47.72
CA VAL A 107 0.92 -16.59 -48.08
C VAL A 107 0.27 -15.43 -48.80
N ASN A 108 0.04 -15.57 -50.11
CA ASN A 108 -0.59 -14.52 -50.89
C ASN A 108 -2.05 -14.50 -50.42
N PRO A 109 -2.42 -13.55 -49.54
CA PRO A 109 -3.65 -13.69 -48.80
C PRO A 109 -4.79 -13.36 -49.75
N VAL A 110 -5.52 -14.41 -50.17
CA VAL A 110 -6.68 -14.26 -51.04
C VAL A 110 -7.69 -13.35 -50.33
N ASN A 111 -8.12 -12.28 -51.00
CA ASN A 111 -9.05 -11.26 -50.49
C ASN A 111 -8.55 -10.39 -49.30
N ARG A 112 -7.24 -10.15 -49.15
CA ARG A 112 -6.73 -9.13 -48.20
C ARG A 112 -5.84 -8.09 -48.88
N ILE A 113 -6.01 -6.83 -48.48
CA ILE A 113 -5.11 -5.75 -48.89
C ILE A 113 -3.80 -5.89 -48.10
N TYR A 114 -2.69 -5.92 -48.82
CA TYR A 114 -1.35 -5.92 -48.23
C TYR A 114 -0.43 -4.96 -48.98
N PRO A 115 0.56 -4.36 -48.29
CA PRO A 115 1.54 -3.49 -48.93
C PRO A 115 2.42 -4.30 -49.89
N ARG A 116 2.48 -3.89 -51.16
CA ARG A 116 3.34 -4.53 -52.19
C ARG A 116 4.78 -4.03 -52.16
N ARG A 117 5.01 -2.87 -51.54
CA ARG A 117 6.32 -2.21 -51.47
C ARG A 117 6.44 -1.54 -50.12
N VAL A 118 7.60 -1.70 -49.50
CA VAL A 118 8.03 -0.86 -48.37
C VAL A 118 8.70 0.37 -49.00
N LEU A 119 8.15 1.55 -48.76
CA LEU A 119 8.71 2.82 -49.24
C LEU A 119 9.35 3.57 -48.07
N HIS A 120 10.39 4.34 -48.38
CA HIS A 120 11.02 5.21 -47.40
C HIS A 120 10.09 6.38 -47.05
N TRP A 121 9.94 6.65 -45.76
CA TRP A 121 9.09 7.73 -45.28
C TRP A 121 9.91 9.02 -45.14
N HIS A 122 10.00 9.79 -46.23
CA HIS A 122 10.88 10.97 -46.30
C HIS A 122 10.50 12.11 -45.33
N GLU A 123 9.22 12.28 -45.01
CA GLU A 123 8.77 13.30 -44.06
C GLU A 123 8.97 12.91 -42.59
N PHE A 124 9.25 11.63 -42.31
CA PHE A 124 9.34 11.11 -40.95
C PHE A 124 10.35 11.87 -40.07
N PRO A 125 11.59 12.19 -40.52
CA PRO A 125 12.55 12.92 -39.68
C PRO A 125 12.03 14.31 -39.27
N ASN A 126 11.41 15.04 -40.20
CA ASN A 126 10.83 16.36 -39.92
C ASN A 126 9.65 16.29 -38.96
N MET A 127 8.80 15.26 -39.11
CA MET A 127 7.68 15.02 -38.21
C MET A 127 8.16 14.61 -36.82
N GLN A 128 9.18 13.75 -36.75
CA GLN A 128 9.78 13.29 -35.51
C GLN A 128 10.42 14.45 -34.74
N GLN A 129 11.12 15.36 -35.43
CA GLN A 129 11.71 16.54 -34.80
C GLN A 129 10.66 17.42 -34.14
N LYS A 130 9.55 17.71 -34.82
CA LYS A 130 8.45 18.52 -34.25
C LYS A 130 7.89 17.93 -32.96
N ILE A 131 7.74 16.61 -32.93
CA ILE A 131 7.28 15.88 -31.75
C ILE A 131 8.31 16.01 -30.61
N TRP A 132 9.61 15.86 -30.90
CA TRP A 132 10.65 16.05 -29.89
C TRP A 132 10.73 17.47 -29.35
N ASP A 133 10.55 18.47 -30.20
CA ASP A 133 10.54 19.88 -29.79
C ASP A 133 9.41 20.14 -28.78
N GLU A 134 8.22 19.55 -29.00
CA GLU A 134 7.10 19.60 -28.05
C GLU A 134 7.41 18.88 -26.73
N PHE A 135 8.02 17.70 -26.78
CA PHE A 135 8.40 16.96 -25.57
C PHE A 135 9.48 17.67 -24.74
N ILE A 136 10.46 18.30 -25.39
CA ILE A 136 11.57 19.00 -24.72
C ILE A 136 11.09 20.33 -24.13
N ALA A 137 10.09 20.97 -24.75
CA ALA A 137 9.49 22.19 -24.24
C ALA A 137 8.82 22.03 -22.86
N GLU A 138 8.54 20.80 -22.44
CA GLU A 138 7.95 20.45 -21.14
C GLU A 138 8.96 19.72 -20.22
N PRO A 139 9.78 20.44 -19.42
CA PRO A 139 10.77 19.84 -18.53
C PRO A 139 10.17 18.90 -17.49
N ALA A 140 8.91 19.13 -17.12
CA ALA A 140 8.18 18.30 -16.19
C ALA A 140 8.04 16.87 -16.71
N PHE A 141 7.73 16.67 -17.98
CA PHE A 141 7.55 15.34 -18.55
C PHE A 141 8.88 14.58 -18.69
N THR A 142 9.94 15.26 -19.14
CA THR A 142 11.25 14.64 -19.38
C THR A 142 11.98 14.28 -18.08
N SER A 143 11.79 15.09 -17.02
CA SER A 143 12.48 14.92 -15.74
C SER A 143 11.72 14.07 -14.73
N GLN A 144 10.41 13.85 -14.93
CA GLN A 144 9.61 13.01 -14.03
C GLN A 144 9.95 11.52 -14.21
N ARG A 145 9.96 10.81 -13.08
CA ARG A 145 10.19 9.36 -13.03
C ARG A 145 8.88 8.60 -13.20
N LEU A 146 8.38 8.55 -14.43
CA LEU A 146 7.10 7.89 -14.77
C LEU A 146 7.27 6.56 -15.50
N PHE A 147 8.50 6.23 -15.90
CA PHE A 147 8.76 5.13 -16.81
C PHE A 147 9.19 3.85 -16.09
N PRO A 148 8.97 2.67 -16.68
CA PRO A 148 9.37 1.37 -16.14
C PRO A 148 10.78 1.37 -15.55
N SER A 149 11.00 0.66 -14.44
CA SER A 149 12.29 0.66 -13.76
C SER A 149 13.40 0.04 -14.61
N PRO A 150 14.69 0.37 -14.37
CA PRO A 150 15.81 -0.22 -15.11
C PRO A 150 15.80 -1.75 -15.06
N HIS A 151 15.42 -2.32 -13.91
CA HIS A 151 15.30 -3.77 -13.73
C HIS A 151 14.27 -4.41 -14.68
N GLN A 152 13.18 -3.71 -14.99
CA GLN A 152 12.19 -4.19 -15.96
C GLN A 152 12.78 -4.23 -17.38
N LEU A 153 13.56 -3.23 -17.76
CA LEU A 153 14.26 -3.21 -19.05
C LEU A 153 15.34 -4.30 -19.14
N ASP A 154 16.10 -4.51 -18.06
CA ASP A 154 17.09 -5.59 -17.97
C ASP A 154 16.44 -6.98 -18.05
N TYR A 155 15.27 -7.15 -17.41
CA TYR A 155 14.50 -8.38 -17.53
C TYR A 155 14.10 -8.65 -18.98
N VAL A 156 13.56 -7.66 -19.69
CA VAL A 156 13.23 -7.79 -21.13
C VAL A 156 14.49 -8.13 -21.93
N ARG A 157 15.61 -7.45 -21.67
CA ARG A 157 16.89 -7.74 -22.32
C ARG A 157 17.35 -9.18 -22.11
N SER A 158 17.18 -9.72 -20.90
CA SER A 158 17.51 -11.12 -20.58
C SER A 158 16.67 -12.13 -21.36
N ARG A 159 15.44 -11.75 -21.75
CA ARG A 159 14.56 -12.61 -22.56
C ARG A 159 15.00 -12.64 -24.02
N ILE A 160 15.36 -11.48 -24.57
CA ILE A 160 15.84 -11.37 -25.95
C ILE A 160 17.15 -12.15 -26.15
N LYS A 161 18.10 -12.04 -25.22
CA LYS A 161 19.37 -12.80 -25.31
C LYS A 161 19.18 -14.32 -25.23
N ARG A 162 18.18 -14.80 -24.51
CA ARG A 162 17.91 -16.24 -24.34
C ARG A 162 17.27 -16.90 -25.56
N SER A 163 16.62 -16.13 -26.44
CA SER A 163 16.04 -16.67 -27.68
C SER A 163 17.06 -16.82 -28.83
N THR A 164 18.29 -16.34 -28.64
CA THR A 164 19.35 -16.32 -29.67
C THR A 164 20.42 -17.40 -29.44
N GLN A 165 20.24 -18.28 -28.44
CA GLN A 165 21.06 -19.47 -28.17
C GLN A 165 20.28 -20.74 -28.52
#